data_AF-A0A2X0KAB3-F1
#
_entry.id   AF-A0A2X0KAB3-F1
#
_cell.length_a   1.000
_cell.length_b   1.000
_cell.length_c   1.000
_cell.angle_alpha   90.00
_cell.angle_beta   90.00
_cell.angle_gamma   90.00
#
_symmetry.space_group_name_H-M   'P 1'
#
loop_
_entity.id
_entity.type
_entity.pdbx_description
1 polymer ?
#
loop_
_entity_poly.entity_id
_entity_poly.type
_entity_poly.pdbx_seq_one_letter_code
_entity_poly.pdbx_strand_id
1 'polypeptide(L)'
;MSLFPPPTQDAASVLASLPLDSKRHMLVFLASHEERGRPWCRDCEAAEPLIVKYLDEKNSTVIWVGSREEWTKPDNVWRQKPWNVQRVPTLIKIEASTSANVTGQESPSIEDRISNAPHLVEADILEGSKLRGFVA
;
A
#
# COMPACT_ATOMS: atom_id res chain seq x y z
N MET A 1 11.16 -2.95 26.43
CA MET A 1 9.92 -2.73 25.67
C MET A 1 10.31 -2.73 24.21
N SER A 2 10.03 -3.83 23.51
CA SER A 2 10.48 -4.02 22.12
C SER A 2 9.68 -3.09 21.21
N LEU A 3 10.35 -2.04 20.73
CA LEU A 3 9.83 -1.05 19.77
C LEU A 3 9.91 -1.54 18.32
N PHE A 4 9.98 -2.86 18.12
CA PHE A 4 9.98 -3.45 16.79
C PHE A 4 8.61 -4.07 16.54
N PRO A 5 7.85 -3.62 15.51
CA PRO A 5 6.71 -4.38 15.05
C PRO A 5 7.18 -5.80 14.68
N PRO A 6 6.37 -6.84 14.94
CA PRO A 6 6.73 -8.20 14.58
C PRO A 6 7.08 -8.28 13.07
N PRO A 7 8.08 -9.09 12.69
CA PRO A 7 8.40 -9.29 11.28
C PRO A 7 7.20 -9.96 10.63
N THR A 8 6.62 -9.29 9.63
CA THR A 8 5.31 -9.49 8.97
C THR A 8 4.19 -8.62 9.55
N GLN A 9 3.94 -7.47 8.89
CA GLN A 9 2.63 -6.83 8.99
C GLN A 9 1.60 -7.87 8.52
N ASP A 10 0.72 -8.29 9.42
CA ASP A 10 -0.41 -9.15 9.06
C ASP A 10 -1.36 -8.38 8.14
N ALA A 11 -1.69 -8.97 7.00
CA ALA A 11 -2.58 -8.36 6.01
C ALA A 11 -3.96 -8.06 6.62
N ALA A 12 -4.48 -8.92 7.50
CA ALA A 12 -5.76 -8.70 8.15
C ALA A 12 -5.72 -7.51 9.12
N SER A 13 -4.61 -7.33 9.83
CA SER A 13 -4.38 -6.18 10.72
C SER A 13 -4.28 -4.88 9.93
N VAL A 14 -3.61 -4.90 8.76
CA VAL A 14 -3.62 -3.74 7.86
C VAL A 14 -5.05 -3.44 7.44
N LEU A 15 -5.80 -4.41 6.92
CA LEU A 15 -7.22 -4.28 6.55
C LEU A 15 -8.07 -3.66 7.67
N ALA A 16 -7.93 -4.16 8.90
CA ALA A 16 -8.68 -3.70 10.06
C ALA A 16 -8.29 -2.27 10.50
N SER A 17 -7.04 -1.85 10.23
CA SER A 17 -6.56 -0.51 10.53
C SER A 17 -6.97 0.54 9.50
N LEU A 18 -7.49 0.13 8.33
CA LEU A 18 -7.84 1.07 7.27
C LEU A 18 -9.05 1.91 7.66
N PRO A 19 -8.98 3.24 7.48
CA PRO A 19 -10.09 4.09 7.79
C PRO A 19 -11.23 3.86 6.78
N LEU A 20 -12.36 3.35 7.27
CA LEU A 20 -13.56 3.14 6.43
C LEU A 20 -14.20 4.47 6.00
N ASP A 21 -14.08 5.50 6.84
CA ASP A 21 -14.75 6.80 6.67
C ASP A 21 -13.86 7.87 6.01
N SER A 22 -12.56 7.61 5.87
CA SER A 22 -11.67 8.57 5.21
C SER A 22 -11.95 8.64 3.72
N LYS A 23 -12.24 9.85 3.23
CA LYS A 23 -12.49 10.12 1.80
C LYS A 23 -11.48 9.44 0.90
N ARG A 24 -10.19 9.48 1.28
CA ARG A 24 -9.10 8.81 0.59
C ARG A 24 -8.04 8.35 1.58
N HIS A 25 -7.49 7.18 1.34
CA HIS A 25 -6.35 6.64 2.06
C HIS A 25 -5.41 5.94 1.08
N MET A 26 -4.10 6.08 1.29
CA MET A 26 -3.09 5.55 0.40
C MET A 26 -2.37 4.39 1.05
N LEU A 27 -2.24 3.28 0.34
CA LEU A 27 -1.45 2.15 0.78
C LEU A 27 -0.15 2.15 -0.01
N VAL A 28 0.97 2.13 0.71
CA VAL A 28 2.30 2.24 0.10
C VAL A 28 3.07 0.96 0.40
N PHE A 29 3.26 0.12 -0.62
CA PHE A 29 3.99 -1.12 -0.52
C PHE A 29 5.46 -0.88 -0.87
N LEU A 30 6.34 -1.06 0.11
CA LEU A 30 7.78 -0.88 -0.02
C LEU A 30 8.55 -2.15 0.37
N ALA A 31 9.71 -2.31 -0.25
CA ALA A 31 10.69 -3.33 0.14
C ALA A 31 11.21 -3.08 1.56
N SER A 32 11.24 -4.10 2.42
CA SER A 32 11.81 -3.96 3.77
C SER A 32 13.28 -3.56 3.75
N HIS A 33 13.70 -2.88 4.81
CA HIS A 33 15.10 -2.57 5.03
C HIS A 33 15.91 -3.84 5.33
N GLU A 34 17.03 -4.01 4.63
CA GLU A 34 18.05 -4.99 5.01
C GLU A 34 18.84 -4.51 6.25
N GLU A 35 19.73 -5.36 6.75
CA GLU A 35 20.59 -5.13 7.93
C GLU A 35 21.37 -3.80 7.90
N ARG A 36 21.56 -3.19 6.71
CA ARG A 36 22.21 -1.89 6.52
C ARG A 36 21.26 -0.69 6.58
N GLY A 37 19.98 -0.88 6.92
CA GLY A 37 18.99 0.19 7.03
C GLY A 37 18.53 0.79 5.71
N ARG A 38 18.74 0.11 4.58
CA ARG A 38 18.27 0.52 3.25
C ARG A 38 17.36 -0.57 2.66
N PRO A 39 16.32 -0.20 1.90
CA PRO A 39 15.50 -1.18 1.20
C PRO A 39 16.33 -1.95 0.18
N TRP A 40 16.06 -3.25 0.02
CA TRP A 40 16.74 -4.09 -0.97
C TRP A 40 16.37 -3.74 -2.42
N CYS A 41 15.34 -2.92 -2.62
CA CYS A 41 14.88 -2.46 -3.92
C CYS A 41 15.38 -1.04 -4.20
N ARG A 42 16.12 -0.87 -5.31
CA ARG A 42 16.62 0.43 -5.79
C ARG A 42 15.51 1.43 -6.07
N ASP A 43 14.41 0.99 -6.69
CA ASP A 43 13.27 1.86 -6.98
C ASP A 43 12.54 2.30 -5.70
N CYS A 44 12.49 1.45 -4.66
CA CYS A 44 11.95 1.84 -3.36
C CYS A 44 12.79 2.95 -2.72
N GLU A 45 14.12 2.84 -2.74
CA GLU A 45 15.03 3.88 -2.22
C GLU A 45 14.81 5.23 -2.92
N ALA A 46 14.62 5.22 -4.23
CA ALA A 46 14.36 6.44 -5.00
C ALA A 46 12.93 6.99 -4.79
N ALA A 47 11.95 6.11 -4.55
CA ALA A 47 10.55 6.48 -4.36
C ALA A 47 10.25 7.02 -2.96
N GLU A 48 10.91 6.52 -1.91
CA GLU A 48 10.72 6.96 -0.52
C GLU A 48 10.68 8.50 -0.34
N PRO A 49 11.68 9.28 -0.81
CA PRO A 49 11.65 10.73 -0.64
C PRO A 49 10.51 11.41 -1.41
N LEU A 50 10.05 10.82 -2.52
CA LEU A 50 8.90 11.32 -3.27
C LEU A 50 7.60 11.02 -2.53
N ILE A 51 7.47 9.80 -2.00
CA ILE A 51 6.31 9.36 -1.24
C ILE A 51 6.13 10.25 -0.02
N VAL A 52 7.18 10.45 0.79
CA VAL A 52 7.15 11.32 1.98
C VAL A 52 6.83 12.77 1.61
N LYS A 53 7.23 13.22 0.42
CA LYS A 53 6.98 14.59 -0.06
C LYS A 53 5.53 14.82 -0.49
N TYR A 54 4.88 13.83 -1.09
CA TYR A 54 3.56 13.99 -1.69
C TYR A 54 2.42 13.40 -0.86
N LEU A 55 2.69 12.37 -0.05
CA LEU A 55 1.69 11.71 0.76
C LEU A 55 1.63 12.33 2.15
N ASP A 56 0.42 12.40 2.70
CA ASP A 56 0.18 12.81 4.08
C ASP A 56 0.19 11.58 4.99
N GLU A 57 0.98 11.61 6.07
CA GLU A 57 1.11 10.49 7.02
C GLU A 57 -0.23 10.10 7.66
N LYS A 58 -1.21 11.01 7.73
CA LYS A 58 -2.53 10.71 8.33
C LYS A 58 -3.43 9.91 7.40
N ASN A 59 -3.24 10.06 6.10
CA ASN A 59 -4.05 9.42 5.05
C ASN A 59 -3.22 8.41 4.26
N SER A 60 -2.14 7.91 4.84
CA SER A 60 -1.31 6.89 4.21
C SER A 60 -0.85 5.83 5.19
N THR A 61 -0.71 4.61 4.71
CA THR A 61 -0.15 3.48 5.46
C THR A 61 0.98 2.88 4.66
N VAL A 62 2.17 2.91 5.24
CA VAL A 62 3.35 2.23 4.69
C VAL A 62 3.31 0.76 5.12
N ILE A 63 3.49 -0.12 4.14
CA ILE A 63 3.44 -1.55 4.28
C ILE A 63 4.76 -2.11 3.77
N TRP A 64 5.46 -2.80 4.66
CA TRP A 64 6.70 -3.47 4.33
C TRP A 64 6.41 -4.88 3.82
N VAL A 65 6.77 -5.16 2.57
CA VAL A 65 6.44 -6.45 1.93
C VAL A 65 7.30 -7.63 2.42
N GLY A 66 8.29 -7.35 3.27
CA GLY A 66 9.26 -8.31 3.77
C GLY A 66 10.59 -8.27 3.05
N SER A 67 11.42 -9.26 3.37
CA SER A 67 12.73 -9.45 2.75
C SER A 67 12.59 -9.85 1.28
N ARG A 68 13.63 -9.64 0.47
CA ARG A 68 13.63 -10.02 -0.95
C ARG A 68 13.26 -11.50 -1.18
N GLU A 69 13.73 -12.37 -0.31
CA GLU A 69 13.44 -13.81 -0.35
C GLU A 69 11.97 -14.13 -0.07
N GLU A 70 11.34 -13.39 0.84
CA GLU A 70 9.91 -13.53 1.17
C GLU A 70 9.03 -12.96 0.06
N TRP A 71 9.43 -11.84 -0.53
CA TRP A 71 8.71 -11.19 -1.63
C TRP A 71 8.69 -12.05 -2.90
N THR A 72 9.81 -12.71 -3.21
CA THR A 72 9.93 -13.53 -4.43
C THR A 72 9.00 -14.75 -4.38
N LYS A 73 8.61 -15.20 -3.19
CA LYS A 73 7.69 -16.34 -3.03
C LYS A 73 6.31 -15.99 -3.62
N PRO A 74 5.69 -16.92 -4.38
CA PRO A 74 4.34 -16.72 -4.89
C PRO A 74 3.29 -16.71 -3.78
N ASP A 75 3.58 -17.36 -2.65
CA ASP A 75 2.71 -17.45 -1.47
C ASP A 75 2.72 -16.16 -0.62
N ASN A 76 3.42 -15.12 -1.06
CA ASN A 76 3.44 -13.86 -0.34
C ASN A 76 2.04 -13.22 -0.32
N VAL A 77 1.52 -12.95 0.87
CA VAL A 77 0.17 -12.42 1.10
C VAL A 77 -0.14 -11.13 0.34
N TRP A 78 0.87 -10.29 0.11
CA TRP A 78 0.71 -9.01 -0.61
C TRP A 78 0.55 -9.20 -2.12
N ARG A 79 1.04 -10.33 -2.65
CA ARG A 79 0.88 -10.71 -4.05
C ARG A 79 -0.46 -11.38 -4.32
N GLN A 80 -1.15 -11.79 -3.25
CA GLN A 80 -2.47 -12.41 -3.31
C GLN A 80 -3.58 -11.36 -3.24
N LYS A 81 -4.81 -11.79 -3.54
CA LYS A 81 -6.00 -10.98 -3.27
C LYS A 81 -6.13 -10.71 -1.76
N PRO A 82 -6.60 -9.53 -1.34
CA PRO A 82 -7.16 -8.45 -2.18
C PRO A 82 -6.14 -7.46 -2.76
N TRP A 83 -4.87 -7.52 -2.36
CA TRP A 83 -3.87 -6.49 -2.66
C TRP A 83 -3.29 -6.59 -4.08
N ASN A 84 -3.06 -7.82 -4.56
CA ASN A 84 -2.57 -8.14 -5.90
C ASN A 84 -1.33 -7.31 -6.32
N VAL A 85 -0.44 -7.05 -5.37
CA VAL A 85 0.79 -6.26 -5.59
C VAL A 85 1.78 -7.15 -6.31
N GLN A 86 2.09 -6.84 -7.57
CA GLN A 86 3.00 -7.67 -8.36
C GLN A 86 4.45 -7.19 -8.33
N ARG A 87 4.66 -5.90 -8.06
CA ARG A 87 5.96 -5.22 -8.10
C ARG A 87 6.05 -4.22 -6.95
N VAL A 88 7.27 -3.85 -6.56
CA VAL A 88 7.52 -2.81 -5.54
C VAL A 88 8.49 -1.78 -6.11
N PRO A 89 8.32 -0.48 -5.82
CA PRO A 89 7.27 0.12 -4.99
C PRO A 89 5.89 0.10 -5.68
N THR A 90 4.81 0.00 -4.90
CA THR A 90 3.42 0.11 -5.40
C THR A 90 2.60 0.97 -4.47
N LEU A 91 1.78 1.87 -5.03
CA LEU A 91 0.77 2.63 -4.31
C LEU A 91 -0.62 2.18 -4.73
N ILE A 92 -1.49 1.94 -3.75
CA ILE A 92 -2.91 1.65 -3.97
C ILE A 92 -3.71 2.78 -3.32
N LYS A 93 -4.60 3.42 -4.10
CA LYS A 93 -5.48 4.47 -3.61
C LYS A 93 -6.85 3.88 -3.26
N ILE A 94 -7.17 3.85 -1.97
CA ILE A 94 -8.50 3.45 -1.52
C ILE A 94 -9.34 4.71 -1.25
N GLU A 95 -10.54 4.78 -1.82
CA GLU A 95 -11.48 5.88 -1.59
C GLU A 95 -12.68 5.37 -0.82
N ALA A 96 -13.18 6.14 0.16
CA ALA A 96 -14.44 5.83 0.82
C ALA A 96 -15.52 5.72 -0.25
N SER A 97 -16.17 4.56 -0.34
CA SER A 97 -17.35 4.40 -1.17
C SER A 97 -18.44 5.24 -0.54
N THR A 98 -18.59 6.50 -0.97
CA THR A 98 -19.84 7.25 -0.82
C THR A 98 -20.89 6.54 -1.68
N SER A 99 -21.36 5.38 -1.24
CA SER A 99 -22.46 4.68 -1.88
C SER A 99 -23.75 5.34 -1.42
N ALA A 100 -23.99 6.56 -1.91
CA ALA A 100 -25.34 7.03 -2.05
C ALA A 100 -25.95 6.27 -3.24
N ASN A 101 -26.89 5.38 -2.92
CA ASN A 101 -27.82 4.70 -3.84
C ASN A 101 -27.42 3.30 -4.33
N VAL A 102 -27.56 2.26 -3.48
CA VAL A 102 -28.06 0.94 -3.92
C VAL A 102 -28.88 0.29 -2.79
N THR A 103 -30.16 0.09 -3.09
CA THR A 103 -31.11 -0.69 -2.29
C THR A 103 -30.64 -2.14 -2.17
N GLY A 104 -30.27 -2.59 -0.96
CA GLY A 104 -30.30 -4.02 -0.61
C GLY A 104 -29.16 -4.93 -1.06
N GLN A 105 -27.95 -4.42 -1.29
CA GLN A 105 -26.75 -5.27 -1.42
C GLN A 105 -25.73 -4.89 -0.35
N GLU A 106 -25.21 -5.93 0.32
CA GLU A 106 -24.20 -5.88 1.38
C GLU A 106 -23.11 -4.85 1.07
N SER A 107 -22.79 -3.98 2.04
CA SER A 107 -21.76 -2.96 1.92
C SER A 107 -20.50 -3.55 1.28
N PRO A 108 -19.93 -2.96 0.21
CA PRO A 108 -18.73 -3.51 -0.41
C PRO A 108 -17.62 -3.60 0.65
N SER A 109 -17.18 -4.83 0.94
CA SER A 109 -16.08 -5.09 1.87
C SER A 109 -14.85 -4.29 1.44
N ILE A 110 -14.06 -3.79 2.39
CA ILE A 110 -12.83 -3.04 2.10
C ILE A 110 -11.91 -3.81 1.14
N GLU A 111 -11.92 -5.14 1.21
CA GLU A 111 -11.20 -6.04 0.32
C GLU A 111 -11.56 -5.86 -1.17
N ASP A 112 -12.84 -5.72 -1.49
CA ASP A 112 -13.29 -5.48 -2.88
C ASP A 112 -12.84 -4.11 -3.37
N ARG A 113 -12.90 -3.10 -2.48
CA ARG A 113 -12.42 -1.74 -2.76
C ARG A 113 -10.92 -1.74 -3.05
N ILE A 114 -10.12 -2.48 -2.28
CA ILE A 114 -8.68 -2.64 -2.52
C ILE A 114 -8.46 -3.37 -3.84
N SER A 115 -9.17 -4.46 -4.09
CA SER A 115 -8.96 -5.27 -5.30
C SER A 115 -9.32 -4.53 -6.60
N ASN A 116 -10.24 -3.58 -6.54
CA ASN A 116 -10.63 -2.74 -7.69
C ASN A 116 -9.94 -1.36 -7.69
N ALA A 117 -9.14 -1.04 -6.68
CA ALA A 117 -8.47 0.24 -6.56
C ALA A 117 -7.39 0.42 -7.65
N PRO A 118 -7.15 1.65 -8.10
CA PRO A 118 -6.09 1.92 -9.05
C PRO A 118 -4.72 1.71 -8.39
N HIS A 119 -3.81 1.09 -9.12
CA HIS A 119 -2.43 0.84 -8.71
C HIS A 119 -1.47 1.76 -9.47
N LEU A 120 -0.55 2.41 -8.75
CA LEU A 120 0.58 3.14 -9.30
C LEU A 120 1.86 2.35 -8.96
N VAL A 121 2.70 2.03 -9.95
CA VAL A 121 3.82 1.08 -9.76
C VAL A 121 5.16 1.67 -10.24
N GLU A 122 6.23 1.32 -9.53
CA GLU A 122 7.64 1.51 -9.93
C GLU A 122 7.94 2.88 -10.57
N ALA A 123 8.19 2.91 -11.88
CA ALA A 123 8.60 4.09 -12.63
C ALA A 123 7.54 5.19 -12.64
N ASP A 124 6.27 4.85 -12.55
CA ASP A 124 5.18 5.85 -12.48
C ASP A 124 5.17 6.58 -11.13
N ILE A 125 5.71 5.97 -10.07
CA ILE A 125 5.90 6.62 -8.76
C ILE A 125 7.10 7.57 -8.83
N LEU A 126 8.16 7.16 -9.53
CA LEU A 126 9.36 7.98 -9.74
C LEU A 126 9.07 9.20 -10.63
N GLU A 127 8.07 9.11 -11.50
CA GLU A 127 7.57 10.25 -12.26
C GLU A 127 6.70 11.14 -11.35
N GLY A 128 7.33 12.12 -10.70
CA GLY A 128 6.67 13.00 -9.71
C GLY A 128 5.37 13.67 -10.19
N SER A 129 5.18 13.90 -11.49
CA SER A 129 3.92 14.39 -12.07
C SER A 129 2.78 13.38 -11.96
N LYS A 130 3.04 12.10 -12.25
CA LYS A 130 2.07 11.01 -12.11
C LYS A 130 1.76 10.73 -10.65
N LEU A 131 2.79 10.65 -9.80
CA LEU A 131 2.60 10.51 -8.36
C LEU A 131 1.74 11.65 -7.80
N ARG A 132 2.03 12.90 -8.15
CA ARG A 132 1.23 14.05 -7.72
C ARG A 132 -0.20 13.98 -8.25
N GLY A 133 -0.40 13.60 -9.50
CA GLY A 133 -1.75 13.44 -10.09
C GLY A 133 -2.55 12.31 -9.46
N PHE A 134 -1.87 11.24 -9.06
CA PHE A 134 -2.49 10.09 -8.39
C PHE A 134 -2.90 10.43 -6.95
N VAL A 135 -2.07 11.20 -6.24
CA VAL A 135 -2.30 11.61 -4.85
C VAL A 135 -3.29 12.78 -4.73
N ALA A 136 -3.42 13.61 -5.77
CA ALA A 136 -4.39 14.71 -5.84
C ALA A 136 -5.86 14.24 -5.71
#